data_AF-A0A0P9DYY6-F1
#
_entry.id   AF-A0A0P9DYY6-F1
#
_cell.length_a   1.000
_cell.length_b   1.000
_cell.length_c   1.000
_cell.angle_alpha   90.00
_cell.angle_beta   90.00
_cell.angle_gamma   90.00
#
_symmetry.space_group_name_H-M   'P 1'
#
loop_
_entity.id
_entity.type
_entity.pdbx_description
1 polymer ?
#
loop_
_entity_poly.entity_id
_entity_poly.type
_entity_poly.pdbx_seq_one_letter_code
_entity_poly.pdbx_strand_id
1 'polypeptide(L)'
;MQKTIEKLVVPVRFSKSAIKKIDETAERLGLKSRSALIREATEKYIQEVGSLKVIEIRDNVDLQDAKAEILAYLKRHEEAETFDIANDLRLDLDLTIKALKELWEEGEVG
;
A
#
# COMPACT_ATOMS: atom_id res chain seq x y z
N MET A 1 -5.63 -34.04 4.53
CA MET A 1 -4.50 -33.79 5.45
C MET A 1 -4.52 -32.31 5.82
N GLN A 2 -4.72 -31.97 7.09
CA GLN A 2 -4.63 -30.57 7.56
C GLN A 2 -3.16 -30.15 7.53
N LYS A 3 -2.82 -29.13 6.73
CA LYS A 3 -1.49 -28.50 6.78
C LYS A 3 -1.35 -27.84 8.16
N THR A 4 -0.53 -28.41 9.02
CA THR A 4 -0.12 -27.75 10.27
C THR A 4 0.71 -26.54 9.90
N ILE A 5 0.19 -25.34 10.16
CA ILE A 5 0.93 -24.09 9.97
C ILE A 5 2.04 -24.07 11.02
N GLU A 6 3.30 -24.02 10.58
CA GLU A 6 4.44 -23.86 11.48
C GLU A 6 4.32 -22.55 12.25
N LYS A 7 4.32 -22.64 13.58
CA LYS A 7 4.27 -21.47 14.47
C LYS A 7 5.64 -21.27 15.10
N LEU A 8 6.24 -20.12 14.84
CA LEU A 8 7.49 -19.68 15.46
C LEU A 8 7.21 -18.76 16.66
N VAL A 9 8.12 -18.76 17.63
CA VAL A 9 8.05 -17.91 18.82
C VAL A 9 9.07 -16.78 18.70
N VAL A 10 8.61 -15.54 18.88
CA VAL A 10 9.47 -14.35 18.91
C VAL A 10 9.54 -13.83 20.35
N PRO A 11 10.66 -14.03 21.08
CA PRO A 11 10.80 -13.53 22.44
C PRO A 11 11.07 -12.02 22.44
N VAL A 12 10.25 -11.27 23.18
CA VAL A 12 10.37 -9.81 23.31
C VAL A 12 10.40 -9.41 24.79
N ARG A 13 11.16 -8.35 25.12
CA ARG A 13 11.27 -7.82 26.48
C ARG A 13 10.49 -6.52 26.61
N PHE A 14 9.70 -6.42 27.69
CA PHE A 14 8.98 -5.21 28.06
C PHE A 14 9.38 -4.77 29.47
N SER A 15 9.29 -3.48 29.74
CA SER A 15 9.41 -2.96 31.11
C SER A 15 8.21 -3.41 31.96
N LYS A 16 8.35 -3.39 33.28
CA LYS A 16 7.24 -3.70 34.20
C LYS A 16 6.03 -2.80 33.97
N SER A 17 6.26 -1.51 33.72
CA SER A 17 5.19 -0.55 33.45
C SER A 17 4.50 -0.81 32.11
N ALA A 18 5.24 -1.23 31.08
CA ALA A 18 4.66 -1.62 29.81
C ALA A 18 3.82 -2.90 29.93
N ILE A 19 4.28 -3.91 30.67
CA ILE A 19 3.49 -5.13 30.94
C ILE A 19 2.16 -4.79 31.61
N LYS A 20 2.17 -3.91 32.62
CA LYS A 20 0.93 -3.47 33.30
C LYS A 20 -0.05 -2.82 32.32
N LYS A 21 0.43 -1.96 31.43
CA LYS A 21 -0.41 -1.33 30.40
C LYS A 21 -0.97 -2.37 29.42
N ILE A 22 -0.15 -3.33 28.99
CA ILE A 22 -0.56 -4.44 28.11
C ILE A 22 -1.68 -5.26 28.75
N ASP A 23 -1.58 -5.55 30.05
CA ASP A 23 -2.62 -6.24 30.83
C ASP A 23 -3.94 -5.46 30.82
N GLU A 24 -3.89 -4.19 31.26
CA GLU A 24 -5.07 -3.31 31.31
C GLU A 24 -5.72 -3.16 29.93
N THR A 25 -4.93 -3.07 28.86
CA THR A 25 -5.43 -2.99 27.48
C THR A 25 -6.08 -4.31 27.03
N ALA A 26 -5.45 -5.45 27.30
CA ALA A 26 -6.00 -6.76 26.93
C ALA A 26 -7.34 -7.02 27.62
N GLU A 27 -7.47 -6.66 28.91
CA GLU A 27 -8.72 -6.75 29.67
C GLU A 27 -9.80 -5.85 29.08
N ARG A 28 -9.49 -4.58 28.82
CA ARG A 28 -10.45 -3.61 28.23
C ARG A 28 -10.97 -4.05 26.87
N LEU A 29 -10.14 -4.74 26.09
CA LEU A 29 -10.49 -5.24 24.76
C LEU A 29 -11.08 -6.67 24.80
N GLY A 30 -11.23 -7.28 25.99
CA GLY A 30 -11.79 -8.63 26.12
C GLY A 30 -10.91 -9.74 25.52
N LEU A 31 -9.60 -9.49 25.39
CA LEU A 31 -8.67 -10.42 24.77
C LEU A 31 -8.24 -11.53 25.73
N LYS A 32 -8.09 -12.74 25.20
CA LYS A 32 -7.78 -13.94 26.01
C LYS A 32 -6.36 -13.96 26.62
N SER A 33 -5.44 -13.14 26.10
CA SER A 33 -4.06 -13.07 26.60
C SER A 33 -3.32 -11.84 26.08
N ARG A 34 -2.21 -11.50 26.74
CA ARG A 34 -1.22 -10.53 26.24
C ARG A 34 -0.74 -10.89 24.84
N SER A 35 -0.52 -12.17 24.58
CA SER A 35 -0.05 -12.66 23.28
C SER A 35 -1.08 -12.47 22.18
N ALA A 36 -2.38 -12.48 22.49
CA ALA A 36 -3.43 -12.15 21.53
C ALA A 36 -3.33 -10.67 21.13
N LEU A 37 -3.22 -9.77 22.11
CA LEU A 37 -3.04 -8.34 21.87
C LEU A 37 -1.79 -8.04 21.03
N ILE A 38 -0.63 -8.60 21.43
CA ILE A 38 0.63 -8.37 20.73
C ILE A 38 0.56 -8.88 19.29
N ARG A 39 -0.03 -10.05 19.07
CA ARG A 39 -0.19 -10.63 17.73
C ARG A 39 -1.09 -9.75 16.86
N GLU A 40 -2.28 -9.40 17.34
CA GLU A 40 -3.24 -8.57 16.60
C GLU A 40 -2.66 -7.19 16.28
N ALA A 41 -2.00 -6.54 17.25
CA ALA A 41 -1.34 -5.26 17.03
C ALA A 41 -0.20 -5.35 16.00
N THR A 42 0.59 -6.43 16.05
CA THR A 42 1.68 -6.65 15.09
C THR A 42 1.13 -6.93 13.70
N GLU A 43 0.10 -7.77 13.57
CA GLU A 43 -0.57 -8.07 12.29
C GLU A 43 -1.19 -6.80 11.70
N LYS A 44 -1.88 -6.00 12.52
CA LYS A 44 -2.44 -4.71 12.09
C LYS A 44 -1.34 -3.77 11.60
N TYR A 45 -0.24 -3.62 12.33
CA TYR A 45 0.86 -2.76 11.91
C TYR A 45 1.52 -3.25 10.62
N ILE A 46 1.70 -4.56 10.46
CA ILE A 46 2.22 -5.15 9.21
C ILE A 46 1.25 -4.91 8.05
N GLN A 47 -0.06 -5.03 8.27
CA GLN A 47 -1.07 -4.74 7.25
C GLN A 47 -1.09 -3.25 6.87
N GLU A 48 -1.04 -2.36 7.86
CA GLU A 48 -0.98 -0.90 7.65
C GLU A 48 0.28 -0.52 6.86
N VAL A 49 1.45 -1.01 7.26
CA VAL A 49 2.71 -0.75 6.55
C VAL A 49 2.76 -1.46 5.19
N GLY A 50 2.23 -2.68 5.09
CA GLY A 50 2.14 -3.41 3.82
C GLY A 50 1.17 -2.74 2.83
N SER A 51 0.17 -2.01 3.32
CA SER A 51 -0.73 -1.20 2.51
C SER A 51 -0.15 0.16 2.11
N LEU A 52 0.90 0.63 2.81
CA LEU A 52 1.68 1.79 2.41
C LEU A 52 2.63 1.39 1.27
N LYS A 53 2.09 1.31 0.04
CA LYS A 53 2.90 1.16 -1.18
C LYS A 53 3.64 2.49 -1.41
N VAL A 54 4.87 2.59 -0.91
CA VAL A 54 5.77 3.71 -1.25
C VAL A 54 6.24 3.48 -2.69
N ILE A 55 5.71 4.28 -3.62
CA ILE A 55 6.07 4.24 -5.03
C ILE A 55 7.11 5.33 -5.28
N GLU A 56 8.31 4.95 -5.70
CA GLU A 56 9.31 5.90 -6.17
C GLU A 56 8.87 6.44 -7.54
N ILE A 57 8.58 7.74 -7.62
CA ILE A 57 8.28 8.44 -8.86
C ILE A 57 9.55 8.55 -9.72
N ARG A 58 9.43 8.45 -11.04
CA ARG A 58 10.54 8.70 -11.97
C ARG A 58 10.67 10.20 -12.24
N ASP A 59 11.79 10.80 -11.83
CA ASP A 59 12.01 12.25 -11.94
C ASP A 59 12.41 12.73 -13.35
N ASN A 60 12.80 11.81 -14.25
CA ASN A 60 13.33 12.12 -15.59
C ASN A 60 12.42 11.58 -16.71
N VAL A 61 11.11 11.79 -16.62
CA VAL A 61 10.18 11.47 -17.71
C VAL A 61 9.66 12.77 -18.30
N ASP A 62 9.87 12.96 -19.59
CA ASP A 62 9.30 14.11 -20.29
C ASP A 62 7.84 13.84 -20.70
N LEU A 63 7.17 14.89 -21.14
CA LEU A 63 5.75 14.83 -21.48
C LEU A 63 5.44 13.90 -22.66
N GLN A 64 6.34 13.80 -23.65
CA GLN A 64 6.10 12.97 -24.83
C GLN A 64 6.24 11.49 -24.48
N ASP A 65 7.26 11.15 -23.71
CA ASP A 65 7.46 9.80 -23.18
C ASP A 65 6.28 9.39 -22.27
N ALA A 66 5.83 10.28 -21.38
CA ALA A 66 4.67 10.03 -20.53
C ALA A 66 3.40 9.74 -21.36
N LYS A 67 3.13 10.53 -22.41
CA LYS A 67 1.97 10.30 -23.30
C LYS A 67 2.04 8.95 -24.00
N ALA A 68 3.21 8.57 -24.52
CA ALA A 68 3.41 7.28 -25.19
C ALA A 68 3.17 6.09 -24.23
N GLU A 69 3.69 6.18 -23.00
CA GLU A 69 3.50 5.17 -21.97
C GLU A 69 2.03 5.06 -21.52
N ILE A 70 1.36 6.20 -21.32
CA ILE A 70 -0.07 6.26 -20.96
C ILE A 70 -0.94 5.63 -22.05
N LEU A 71 -0.69 5.93 -23.33
CA LEU A 71 -1.41 5.28 -24.42
C LEU A 71 -1.18 3.76 -24.46
N ALA A 72 0.05 3.31 -24.22
CA ALA A 72 0.35 1.88 -24.14
C ALA A 72 -0.34 1.21 -22.94
N TYR A 73 -0.48 1.92 -21.83
CA TYR A 73 -1.19 1.48 -20.64
C TYR A 73 -2.70 1.34 -20.91
N LEU A 74 -3.32 2.37 -21.47
CA LEU A 74 -4.76 2.38 -21.78
C LEU A 74 -5.15 1.33 -22.83
N LYS A 75 -4.27 0.98 -23.77
CA LYS A 75 -4.52 -0.14 -24.70
C LYS A 75 -4.66 -1.51 -24.03
N ARG A 76 -4.20 -1.64 -22.79
CA ARG A 76 -4.20 -2.90 -22.01
C ARG A 76 -5.26 -2.93 -20.92
N HIS A 77 -5.92 -1.81 -20.66
CA HIS A 77 -6.91 -1.65 -19.61
C HIS A 77 -8.19 -1.09 -20.23
N GLU A 78 -9.32 -1.77 -20.01
CA GLU A 78 -10.61 -1.32 -20.53
C GLU A 78 -11.01 0.04 -19.95
N GLU A 79 -10.69 0.25 -18.66
CA GLU A 79 -10.87 1.50 -17.93
C GLU A 79 -9.71 1.67 -16.94
N ALA A 80 -9.30 2.90 -16.66
CA ALA A 80 -8.26 3.20 -15.68
C ALA A 80 -8.47 4.58 -15.05
N GLU A 81 -8.30 4.67 -13.73
CA GLU A 81 -8.30 5.95 -13.04
C GLU A 81 -6.92 6.64 -13.19
N THR A 82 -6.91 7.97 -13.28
CA THR A 82 -5.68 8.78 -13.40
C THR A 82 -4.64 8.43 -12.33
N PHE A 83 -5.10 8.16 -11.10
CA PHE A 83 -4.20 7.83 -9.99
C PHE A 83 -3.55 6.46 -10.16
N ASP A 84 -4.28 5.48 -10.69
CA ASP A 84 -3.75 4.15 -10.98
C ASP A 84 -2.70 4.22 -12.09
N ILE A 85 -2.97 4.99 -13.15
CA ILE A 85 -2.03 5.24 -14.24
C ILE A 85 -0.73 5.86 -13.71
N ALA A 86 -0.84 6.92 -12.90
CA ALA A 86 0.32 7.60 -12.33
C ALA A 86 1.16 6.65 -11.45
N ASN A 87 0.49 5.85 -10.61
CA ASN A 87 1.14 4.91 -9.72
C ASN A 87 1.83 3.75 -10.44
N ASP A 88 1.14 3.11 -11.38
CA ASP A 88 1.64 1.92 -12.05
C ASP A 88 2.73 2.26 -13.08
N LEU A 89 2.63 3.42 -13.73
CA LEU A 89 3.69 3.95 -14.59
C LEU A 89 4.78 4.72 -13.81
N ARG A 90 4.60 4.88 -12.49
CA ARG A 90 5.52 5.63 -11.61
C ARG A 90 5.79 7.05 -12.14
N LEU A 91 4.76 7.69 -12.66
CA LEU A 91 4.79 9.04 -13.19
C LEU A 91 4.34 10.03 -12.13
N ASP A 92 4.87 11.24 -12.19
CA ASP A 92 4.34 12.35 -11.42
C ASP A 92 2.86 12.58 -11.77
N LEU A 93 2.03 12.87 -10.76
CA LEU A 93 0.58 12.99 -10.94
C LEU A 93 0.22 14.20 -11.80
N ASP A 94 0.90 15.33 -11.62
CA ASP A 94 0.66 16.53 -12.42
C ASP A 94 1.08 16.30 -13.87
N LEU A 95 2.20 15.61 -14.09
CA LEU A 95 2.63 15.17 -15.42
C LEU A 95 1.57 14.25 -16.07
N THR A 96 1.03 13.29 -15.31
CA THR A 96 0.02 12.34 -15.79
C THR A 96 -1.27 13.06 -16.19
N ILE A 97 -1.76 13.99 -15.35
CA ILE A 97 -2.93 14.82 -15.65
C ILE A 97 -2.70 15.64 -16.91
N LYS A 98 -1.52 16.27 -17.03
CA LYS A 98 -1.17 17.07 -18.20
C LYS A 98 -1.14 16.22 -19.48
N ALA A 99 -0.49 15.05 -19.43
CA ALA A 99 -0.39 14.12 -20.55
C ALA A 99 -1.77 13.62 -21.00
N LEU A 100 -2.63 13.18 -20.06
CA LEU A 100 -3.99 12.75 -20.36
C LEU A 100 -4.84 13.86 -20.97
N LYS A 101 -4.69 15.10 -20.48
CA LYS A 101 -5.40 16.25 -21.05
C LYS A 101 -4.98 16.51 -22.50
N GLU A 102 -3.69 16.50 -22.80
CA GLU A 102 -3.22 16.69 -24.18
C GLU A 102 -3.65 15.55 -25.10
N LEU A 103 -3.59 14.30 -24.63
CA LEU A 103 -4.09 13.14 -25.38
C LEU A 103 -5.59 13.26 -25.68
N TRP A 104 -6.37 13.79 -24.75
CA TRP A 104 -7.80 14.01 -24.94
C TRP A 104 -8.07 15.12 -25.96
N GLU A 105 -7.32 16.23 -25.87
CA GLU A 105 -7.38 17.33 -26.85
C GLU A 105 -6.96 16.88 -28.26
N GLU A 106 -6.06 15.90 -28.36
CA GLU A 106 -5.63 15.26 -29.61
C GLU A 106 -6.63 14.21 -30.14
N GLY A 107 -7.60 13.79 -29.32
CA GLY A 107 -8.58 12.76 -29.67
C GLY A 107 -8.07 11.32 -29.58
N GLU A 108 -6.94 11.11 -28.90
CA GLU A 108 -6.32 9.78 -28.71
C GLU A 108 -6.94 9.01 -27.53
N VAL A 109 -7.59 9.71 -26.60
CA VAL A 109 -8.30 9.14 -25.44
C VAL A 109 -9.66 9.82 -25.27
N GLY A 110 -10.68 9.10 -24.82
CA GLY A 110 -12.06 9.61 -24.68
C GLY A 110 -12.97 8.71 -23.89
#